data_AF-A0A965I2K1-F1
#
_entry.id   AF-A0A965I2K1-F1
#
_cell.length_a   1.000
_cell.length_b   1.000
_cell.length_c   1.000
_cell.angle_alpha   90.00
_cell.angle_beta   90.00
_cell.angle_gamma   90.00
#
_symmetry.space_group_name_H-M   'P 1'
#
loop_
_entity.id
_entity.type
_entity.pdbx_description
1 polymer ?
#
loop_
_entity_poly.entity_id
_entity_poly.type
_entity_poly.pdbx_seq_one_letter_code
_entity_poly.pdbx_strand_id
1 'polypeptide(L)'
;RFGSARPPLEAPEMNVDSECLTFAAGPRTKTSFGGTKKFSDIDSAKQISLEELLADPSRGRTKKNQITFSERGNLHGLQFYSVAGAVYESALTRGLGLELPGDDFLQTIRN
;
A
#
# COMPACT_ATOMS: atom_id res chain seq x y z
N ARG A 1 4.93 0.95 -9.81
CA ARG A 1 4.00 1.17 -8.69
C ARG A 1 3.72 -0.17 -8.04
N PHE A 2 3.97 -0.29 -6.74
CA PHE A 2 3.83 -1.58 -6.05
C PHE A 2 2.35 -1.93 -5.75
N GLY A 3 1.47 -0.93 -5.61
CA GLY A 3 0.02 -1.12 -5.46
C GLY A 3 -0.73 0.21 -5.32
N SER A 4 -2.06 0.13 -5.23
CA SER A 4 -2.96 1.22 -4.85
C SER A 4 -3.83 0.76 -3.68
N ALA A 5 -4.16 1.65 -2.74
CA ALA A 5 -5.22 1.33 -1.78
C ALA A 5 -6.52 1.05 -2.52
N ARG A 6 -7.27 0.08 -2.02
CA ARG A 6 -8.63 -0.12 -2.48
C ARG A 6 -9.50 1.04 -2.01
N PRO A 7 -10.54 1.41 -2.77
CA PRO A 7 -11.55 2.33 -2.27
C PRO A 7 -12.18 1.81 -0.97
N PRO A 8 -12.73 2.71 -0.13
CA PRO A 8 -13.62 2.32 0.96
C PRO A 8 -14.76 1.45 0.41
N LEU A 9 -15.21 0.47 1.20
CA LEU A 9 -16.27 -0.43 0.79
C LEU A 9 -17.59 0.32 0.54
N GLU A 10 -17.80 1.39 1.30
CA GLU A 10 -18.97 2.27 1.26
C GLU A 10 -18.95 3.25 0.08
N ALA A 11 -17.81 3.41 -0.59
CA ALA A 11 -17.62 4.33 -1.72
C ALA A 11 -16.65 3.73 -2.76
N PRO A 12 -17.05 2.64 -3.44
CA PRO A 12 -16.18 1.89 -4.36
C PRO A 12 -15.71 2.72 -5.57
N GLU A 13 -16.44 3.77 -5.95
CA GLU A 13 -16.09 4.71 -7.01
C GLU A 13 -14.99 5.70 -6.61
N MET A 14 -14.65 5.79 -5.33
CA MET A 14 -13.67 6.75 -4.83
C MET A 14 -12.24 6.37 -5.25
N ASN A 15 -11.56 7.23 -6.00
CA ASN A 15 -10.14 7.04 -6.26
C ASN A 15 -9.28 7.60 -5.10
N VAL A 16 -8.57 6.71 -4.40
CA VAL A 16 -7.65 7.01 -3.30
C VAL A 16 -6.18 6.83 -3.70
N ASP A 17 -5.86 7.09 -4.97
CA ASP A 17 -4.48 7.03 -5.49
C ASP A 17 -3.51 7.98 -4.77
N SER A 18 -4.04 9.03 -4.13
CA SER A 18 -3.27 9.94 -3.29
C SER A 18 -3.27 9.49 -1.84
N GLU A 19 -2.09 9.50 -1.18
CA GLU A 19 -1.92 9.13 0.24
C GLU A 19 -2.60 10.09 1.24
N CYS A 20 -3.27 11.13 0.78
CA CYS A 20 -3.87 12.15 1.62
C CYS A 20 -5.35 12.35 1.27
N LEU A 21 -6.23 12.05 2.23
CA LEU A 21 -7.60 12.56 2.26
C LEU A 21 -7.61 13.88 3.02
N THR A 22 -8.26 14.91 2.47
CA THR A 22 -8.43 16.20 3.14
C THR A 22 -9.90 16.48 3.34
N PHE A 23 -10.31 16.64 4.60
CA PHE A 23 -11.64 17.11 4.94
C PHE A 23 -11.62 18.63 5.04
N ALA A 24 -12.54 19.29 4.34
CA ALA A 24 -12.70 20.74 4.38
C ALA A 24 -14.16 21.08 4.69
N ALA A 25 -14.39 22.00 5.63
CA ALA A 25 -15.71 22.50 5.97
C ALA A 25 -15.83 23.97 5.54
N GLY A 26 -16.74 24.26 4.62
CA GLY A 26 -17.05 25.62 4.16
C GLY A 26 -16.32 26.07 2.88
N PRO A 27 -16.76 27.18 2.26
CA PRO A 27 -16.34 27.56 0.90
C PRO A 27 -14.90 28.11 0.78
N ARG A 28 -14.22 28.44 1.90
CA ARG A 28 -12.82 28.90 1.93
C ARG A 28 -12.13 28.51 3.22
N THR A 29 -11.35 27.43 3.21
CA THR A 29 -10.47 27.02 4.31
C THR A 29 -9.05 26.77 3.80
N LYS A 30 -8.03 26.90 4.67
CA LYS A 30 -6.59 26.64 4.40
C LYS A 30 -6.29 25.27 3.76
N THR A 31 -7.25 24.35 3.76
CA THR A 31 -7.21 23.06 3.05
C THR A 31 -7.14 23.18 1.53
N SER A 32 -7.44 24.36 0.94
CA SER A 32 -7.26 24.63 -0.49
C SER A 32 -5.78 24.71 -0.94
N PHE A 33 -4.81 24.64 -0.01
CA PHE A 33 -3.38 24.61 -0.32
C PHE A 33 -2.82 23.19 -0.56
N GLY A 34 -3.63 22.13 -0.47
CA GLY A 34 -3.23 20.74 -0.73
C GLY A 34 -3.06 20.37 -2.22
N GLY A 35 -2.67 21.34 -3.06
CA GLY A 35 -2.61 21.25 -4.52
C GLY A 35 -1.20 21.07 -5.09
N THR A 36 -0.20 20.74 -4.28
CA THR A 36 1.11 20.34 -4.81
C THR A 36 0.94 19.05 -5.60
N LYS A 37 1.56 18.97 -6.79
CA LYS A 37 1.57 17.79 -7.66
C LYS A 37 1.65 16.52 -6.81
N LYS A 38 0.60 15.72 -6.86
CA LYS A 38 0.50 14.48 -6.13
C LYS A 38 1.26 13.40 -6.90
N PHE A 39 1.74 12.39 -6.18
CA PHE A 39 2.41 11.27 -6.83
C PHE A 39 1.50 10.55 -7.84
N SER A 40 0.20 10.57 -7.57
CA SER A 40 -0.86 10.11 -8.48
C SER A 40 -0.95 10.88 -9.80
N ASP A 41 -0.35 12.07 -9.91
CA ASP A 41 -0.41 12.90 -11.11
C ASP A 41 0.63 12.51 -12.18
N ILE A 42 1.38 11.42 -11.95
CA ILE A 42 2.26 10.85 -12.97
C ILE A 42 1.39 10.30 -14.11
N ASP A 43 1.75 10.66 -15.34
CA ASP A 43 1.11 10.12 -16.55
C ASP A 43 1.05 8.58 -16.50
N SER A 44 -0.15 8.03 -16.63
CA SER A 44 -0.41 6.59 -16.68
C SER A 44 0.46 5.84 -17.69
N ALA A 45 0.82 6.47 -18.82
CA ALA A 45 1.69 5.88 -19.82
C ALA A 45 3.14 5.67 -19.33
N LYS A 46 3.54 6.34 -18.25
CA LYS A 46 4.84 6.21 -17.58
C LYS A 46 4.77 5.34 -16.33
N GLN A 47 3.57 4.89 -15.95
CA GLN A 47 3.38 4.00 -14.83
C GLN A 47 3.45 2.55 -15.30
N ILE A 48 4.17 1.74 -14.54
CA ILE A 48 4.21 0.28 -14.70
C ILE A 48 3.91 -0.29 -13.32
N SER A 49 2.88 -1.13 -13.21
CA SER A 49 2.58 -1.81 -11.95
C SER A 49 3.64 -2.88 -11.66
N LEU A 50 3.81 -3.25 -10.40
CA LEU A 50 4.70 -4.36 -10.06
C LEU A 50 4.21 -5.67 -10.67
N GLU A 51 2.89 -5.90 -10.68
CA GLU A 51 2.29 -7.07 -11.33
C GLU A 51 2.68 -7.15 -12.81
N GLU A 52 2.56 -6.04 -13.56
CA GLU A 52 2.97 -5.97 -14.95
C GLU A 52 4.47 -6.23 -15.13
N LEU A 53 5.30 -5.70 -14.23
CA LEU A 53 6.75 -5.89 -14.27
C LEU A 53 7.16 -7.33 -13.93
N LEU A 54 6.42 -8.01 -13.05
CA LEU A 54 6.64 -9.41 -12.71
C LEU A 54 6.19 -10.34 -13.85
N ALA A 55 5.10 -9.99 -14.53
CA ALA A 55 4.61 -10.72 -15.70
C ALA A 55 5.54 -10.55 -16.93
N ASP A 56 6.08 -9.35 -17.13
CA ASP A 56 7.01 -9.04 -18.20
C ASP A 56 8.13 -8.08 -17.74
N PRO A 57 9.29 -8.61 -17.35
CA PRO A 57 10.44 -7.81 -16.92
C PRO A 57 10.99 -6.87 -17.99
N SER A 58 10.71 -7.12 -19.28
CA SER A 58 11.20 -6.28 -20.39
C SER A 58 10.58 -4.89 -20.41
N ARG A 59 9.41 -4.73 -19.76
CA ARG A 59 8.74 -3.42 -19.57
C ARG A 59 9.48 -2.50 -18.60
N GLY A 60 10.40 -3.03 -17.80
CA GLY A 60 11.18 -2.27 -16.83
C GLY A 60 12.22 -1.36 -17.47
N ARG A 61 13.39 -1.25 -16.84
CA ARG A 61 14.49 -0.43 -17.35
C ARG A 61 15.10 -1.08 -18.59
N THR A 62 15.03 -0.40 -19.73
CA THR A 62 15.57 -0.89 -21.02
C THR A 62 16.92 -0.26 -21.40
N LYS A 63 17.31 0.86 -20.76
CA LYS A 63 18.59 1.55 -21.03
C LYS A 63 19.32 1.97 -19.76
N LYS A 64 20.66 1.98 -19.81
CA LYS A 64 21.51 2.37 -18.68
C LYS A 64 21.36 3.84 -18.28
N ASN A 65 20.93 4.74 -19.16
CA ASN A 65 20.73 6.16 -18.82
C ASN A 65 19.30 6.51 -18.37
N GLN A 66 18.37 5.55 -18.35
CA GLN A 66 17.03 5.80 -17.85
C GLN A 66 17.05 6.00 -16.34
N ILE A 67 16.35 7.04 -15.90
CA ILE A 67 16.04 7.28 -14.49
C ILE A 67 14.70 6.60 -14.23
N THR A 68 14.68 5.66 -13.30
CA THR A 68 13.48 4.94 -12.86
C THR A 68 13.17 5.28 -11.42
N PHE A 69 11.90 5.41 -11.09
CA PHE A 69 11.43 5.62 -9.73
C PHE A 69 10.48 4.50 -9.34
N SER A 70 10.72 3.88 -8.18
CA SER A 70 9.82 2.89 -7.60
C SER A 70 8.95 3.54 -6.54
N GLU A 71 7.71 3.81 -6.92
CA GLU A 71 6.65 4.27 -6.02
C GLU A 71 6.21 3.10 -5.12
N ARG A 72 6.37 3.32 -3.81
CA ARG A 72 6.08 2.36 -2.74
C ARG A 72 5.17 2.94 -1.67
N GLY A 73 4.46 4.02 -2.00
CA GLY A 73 3.46 4.60 -1.14
C GLY A 73 2.22 3.73 -1.07
N ASN A 74 1.39 3.99 -0.06
CA ASN A 74 0.08 3.36 0.08
C ASN A 74 0.05 1.82 0.16
N LEU A 75 1.16 1.20 0.58
CA LEU A 75 1.29 -0.25 0.64
C LEU A 75 0.80 -0.86 1.95
N HIS A 76 0.34 -0.07 2.92
CA HIS A 76 -0.27 -0.52 4.19
C HIS A 76 0.40 -1.76 4.84
N GLY A 77 1.73 -1.88 4.74
CA GLY A 77 2.47 -3.02 5.29
C GLY A 77 2.40 -4.33 4.50
N LEU A 78 2.02 -4.30 3.21
CA LEU A 78 2.00 -5.48 2.33
C LEU A 78 3.31 -6.27 2.34
N GLN A 79 4.42 -5.54 2.31
CA GLN A 79 5.77 -6.10 2.37
C GLN A 79 6.09 -6.77 3.73
N PHE A 80 5.42 -6.35 4.81
CA PHE A 80 5.68 -6.90 6.15
C PHE A 80 4.88 -8.16 6.40
N TYR A 81 3.60 -8.22 6.02
CA TYR A 81 2.82 -9.44 6.24
C TYR A 81 3.31 -10.61 5.39
N SER A 82 3.84 -10.37 4.18
CA SER A 82 4.34 -11.44 3.32
C SER A 82 5.56 -12.12 3.94
N VAL A 83 6.48 -11.34 4.50
CA VAL A 83 7.62 -11.85 5.26
C VAL A 83 7.16 -12.49 6.57
N ALA A 84 6.23 -11.86 7.29
CA ALA A 84 5.71 -12.39 8.54
C ALA A 84 5.05 -13.77 8.37
N GLY A 85 4.24 -13.96 7.32
CA GLY A 85 3.62 -15.23 6.99
C GLY A 85 4.67 -16.31 6.71
N ALA A 86 5.65 -16.03 5.86
CA ALA A 86 6.73 -16.97 5.54
C ALA A 86 7.57 -17.34 6.78
N VAL A 87 7.87 -16.37 7.64
CA VAL A 87 8.59 -16.60 8.90
C VAL A 87 7.75 -17.43 9.86
N TYR A 88 6.45 -17.12 10.01
CA TYR A 88 5.53 -17.84 10.87
C TYR A 88 5.40 -19.31 10.46
N GLU A 89 5.12 -19.57 9.17
CA GLU A 89 5.01 -20.94 8.64
C GLU A 89 6.32 -21.72 8.84
N SER A 90 7.47 -21.10 8.56
CA SER A 90 8.78 -21.71 8.79
C SER A 90 9.03 -22.00 10.27
N ALA A 91 8.66 -21.10 11.18
CA ALA A 91 8.79 -21.31 12.61
C ALA A 91 7.94 -22.50 13.09
N LEU A 92 6.69 -22.61 12.62
CA LEU A 92 5.81 -23.74 12.92
C LEU A 92 6.43 -25.08 12.49
N THR A 93 6.95 -25.17 11.26
CA THR A 93 7.55 -26.42 10.76
C THR A 93 8.78 -26.86 11.56
N ARG A 94 9.44 -25.92 12.26
CA ARG A 94 10.64 -26.15 13.06
C ARG A 94 10.36 -26.28 14.56
N GLY A 95 9.10 -26.18 14.98
CA GLY A 95 8.74 -26.16 16.40
C GLY A 95 9.35 -24.97 17.16
N LEU A 96 9.50 -23.82 16.50
CA LEU A 96 10.03 -22.59 17.08
C LEU A 96 8.90 -21.65 17.50
N GLY A 97 9.12 -20.88 18.55
CA GLY A 97 8.17 -19.87 19.05
C GLY A 97 7.66 -20.21 20.45
N LEU A 98 6.83 -19.32 20.98
CA LEU A 98 6.16 -19.47 22.26
C LEU A 98 4.67 -19.22 22.04
N GLU A 99 3.83 -20.07 22.61
CA GLU A 99 2.40 -19.84 22.65
C GLU A 99 2.11 -18.73 23.67
N LEU A 100 1.40 -17.71 23.24
CA LEU A 100 0.93 -16.65 24.13
C LEU A 100 -0.43 -17.07 24.71
N PRO A 101 -0.65 -16.99 26.03
CA PRO A 101 -1.93 -17.33 26.63
C PRO A 101 -3.03 -16.44 26.06
N GLY A 102 -3.94 -16.99 25.27
CA GLY A 102 -4.98 -16.21 24.58
C GLY A 102 -5.82 -15.38 25.55
N ASP A 103 -6.12 -15.90 26.74
CA ASP A 103 -6.94 -15.24 27.75
C ASP A 103 -6.29 -13.96 28.32
N ASP A 104 -4.96 -13.85 28.30
CA ASP A 104 -4.24 -12.67 28.78
C ASP A 104 -4.23 -11.53 27.74
N PHE A 105 -4.43 -11.86 26.45
CA PHE A 105 -4.28 -10.93 25.33
C PHE A 105 -5.58 -10.65 24.56
N LEU A 106 -6.58 -11.52 24.65
CA LEU A 106 -7.83 -11.39 23.91
C LEU A 106 -8.95 -10.83 24.79
N GLN A 107 -9.48 -9.68 24.42
CA GLN A 107 -10.68 -9.13 25.03
C GLN A 107 -11.94 -9.61 24.28
N THR A 108 -12.91 -10.17 25.00
CA THR A 108 -14.24 -10.43 24.45
C THR A 108 -15.06 -9.15 24.48
N ILE A 109 -15.13 -8.43 23.36
CA ILE A 109 -16.05 -7.30 23.21
C ILE A 109 -17.42 -7.87 22.85
N ARG A 110 -18.39 -7.72 23.76
CA ARG A 110 -19.80 -8.05 23.50
C ARG A 110 -20.52 -6.73 23.21
N ASN A 111 -21.19 -6.67 22.05
CA ASN A 111 -22.10 -5.57 21.68
C ASN A 111 -23.42 -5.68 22.46
#